data_AF-A0A662G583-F1
#
_entry.id   AF-A0A662G583-F1
#
_cell.length_a   1.000
_cell.length_b   1.000
_cell.length_c   1.000
_cell.angle_alpha   90.00
_cell.angle_beta   90.00
_cell.angle_gamma   90.00
#
_symmetry.space_group_name_H-M   'P 1'
#
loop_
_entity.id
_entity.type
_entity.pdbx_description
1 polymer ?
#
loop_
_entity_poly.entity_id
_entity_poly.type
_entity_poly.pdbx_seq_one_letter_code
_entity_poly.pdbx_strand_id
1 'polypeptide(L)'
;MGAYEYVARIVESLLLIDAHEHLEPESGRLSGSQDPLPMFLTHYLSTDFLVAGMGVEELERLRNSEVPWESRWELFEEWWGYAQTTGYGQVIRLAIRDLYGVEELSRNSYPKLLEAMEKAARPGFYRWVLRERGGIEKCILDRGVVRDYDRDLFVPVIRLDDLIGISTRAGLRRLCEKLHKSIHSIDELESGFRKYIRDRLKEYVGVKVGLAYERTLYFEDVERCEAERALKLLLCGNLEAREYTPGFEELKPLQDYLMHLLLRELEELG
;
A
#
# COMPACT_ATOMS: atom_id res chain seq x y z
N MET A 1 -36.05 12.43 16.16
CA MET A 1 -34.78 11.97 15.57
C MET A 1 -35.16 10.93 14.52
N GLY A 2 -34.86 11.16 13.25
CA GLY A 2 -35.17 10.22 12.18
C GLY A 2 -34.23 9.02 12.23
N ALA A 3 -34.53 8.01 11.41
CA ALA A 3 -33.71 6.80 11.31
C ALA A 3 -32.27 7.11 10.85
N TYR A 4 -32.11 8.09 9.97
CA TYR A 4 -30.80 8.54 9.50
C TYR A 4 -29.96 9.11 10.65
N GLU A 5 -30.49 10.08 11.41
CA GLU A 5 -29.72 10.71 12.49
C GLU A 5 -29.41 9.71 13.61
N TYR A 6 -30.27 8.72 13.82
CA TYR A 6 -30.01 7.65 14.77
C TYR A 6 -28.83 6.77 14.33
N VAL A 7 -28.83 6.29 13.07
CA VAL A 7 -27.74 5.45 12.55
C VAL A 7 -26.43 6.24 12.47
N ALA A 8 -26.46 7.48 11.98
CA ALA A 8 -25.28 8.33 11.89
C ALA A 8 -24.60 8.50 13.27
N ARG A 9 -25.37 8.79 14.31
CA ARG A 9 -24.85 8.88 15.69
C ARG A 9 -24.20 7.61 16.19
N ILE A 10 -24.73 6.44 15.83
CA ILE A 10 -24.11 5.17 16.20
C ILE A 10 -22.76 5.05 15.48
N VAL A 11 -22.75 5.22 14.16
CA VAL A 11 -21.54 5.08 13.33
C VAL A 11 -20.45 6.06 13.76
N GLU A 12 -20.79 7.32 13.99
CA GLU A 12 -19.87 8.37 14.44
C GLU A 12 -19.29 8.11 15.85
N SER A 13 -19.93 7.25 16.66
CA SER A 13 -19.44 6.87 17.98
C SER A 13 -18.54 5.64 17.99
N LEU A 14 -18.40 4.94 16.86
CA LEU A 14 -17.59 3.74 16.77
C LEU A 14 -16.10 4.09 16.67
N LEU A 15 -15.29 3.33 17.41
CA LEU A 15 -13.85 3.29 17.17
C LEU A 15 -13.58 2.50 15.89
N LEU A 16 -12.67 3.02 15.06
CA LEU A 16 -12.33 2.42 13.78
C LEU A 16 -11.02 1.65 13.88
N ILE A 17 -10.98 0.49 13.20
CA ILE A 17 -9.75 -0.20 12.87
C ILE A 17 -9.56 -0.04 11.37
N ASP A 18 -8.51 0.66 10.99
CA ASP A 18 -8.10 0.75 9.61
C ASP A 18 -7.38 -0.54 9.23
N ALA A 19 -8.05 -1.35 8.42
CA ALA A 19 -7.58 -2.68 8.05
C ALA A 19 -6.44 -2.66 7.02
N HIS A 20 -6.08 -1.51 6.43
CA HIS A 20 -5.04 -1.44 5.42
C HIS A 20 -4.49 -0.03 5.19
N GLU A 21 -3.21 0.15 5.54
CA GLU A 21 -2.54 1.44 5.42
C GLU A 21 -1.11 1.32 4.87
N HIS A 22 -0.68 2.34 4.13
CA HIS A 22 0.63 2.51 3.52
C HIS A 22 1.44 3.70 4.06
N LEU A 23 0.92 4.45 5.05
CA LEU A 23 1.61 5.55 5.73
C LEU A 23 3.08 5.20 6.04
N GLU A 24 3.93 6.21 5.88
CA GLU A 24 5.33 6.18 6.30
C GLU A 24 5.46 6.39 7.82
N PRO A 25 6.65 6.20 8.44
CA PRO A 25 6.85 6.59 9.82
C PRO A 25 6.64 8.09 10.03
N GLU A 26 6.17 8.50 11.21
CA GLU A 26 5.90 9.91 11.51
C GLU A 26 7.14 10.79 11.30
N SER A 27 8.32 10.29 11.66
CA SER A 27 9.59 10.99 11.44
C SER A 27 9.85 11.31 9.97
N GLY A 28 9.50 10.41 9.05
CA GLY A 28 9.58 10.63 7.61
C GLY A 28 8.64 11.77 7.18
N ARG A 29 7.36 11.66 7.55
CA ARG A 29 6.32 12.66 7.26
C ARG A 29 6.67 14.05 7.76
N LEU A 30 7.23 14.14 8.97
CA LEU A 30 7.62 15.41 9.61
C LEU A 30 8.90 16.01 9.02
N SER A 31 9.82 15.18 8.55
CA SER A 31 11.05 15.66 7.88
C SER A 31 10.83 16.13 6.44
N GLY A 32 9.72 15.69 5.83
CA GLY A 32 9.34 16.07 4.48
C GLY A 32 8.78 17.51 4.38
N SER A 33 8.61 17.94 3.14
CA SER A 33 7.96 19.23 2.83
C SER A 33 6.51 19.24 3.32
N GLN A 34 6.08 20.35 3.94
CA GLN A 34 4.69 20.58 4.32
C GLN A 34 3.88 21.27 3.23
N ASP A 35 4.45 21.38 2.02
CA ASP A 35 3.81 21.89 0.81
C ASP A 35 2.60 21.02 0.41
N PRO A 36 1.36 21.56 0.44
CA PRO A 36 0.17 20.79 0.14
C PRO A 36 0.07 20.28 -1.30
N LEU A 37 0.62 20.97 -2.31
CA LEU A 37 0.40 20.56 -3.72
C LEU A 37 1.04 19.23 -4.07
N PRO A 38 2.35 19.00 -3.81
CA PRO A 38 2.94 17.68 -3.99
C PRO A 38 2.19 16.62 -3.21
N MET A 39 1.80 16.89 -1.96
CA MET A 39 1.06 15.93 -1.13
C MET A 39 -0.29 15.55 -1.74
N PHE A 40 -1.14 16.53 -2.08
CA PHE A 40 -2.46 16.27 -2.65
C PHE A 40 -2.35 15.59 -4.02
N LEU A 41 -1.36 15.98 -4.82
CA LEU A 41 -1.16 15.50 -6.17
C LEU A 41 -0.22 14.30 -6.26
N THR A 42 0.18 13.68 -5.15
CA THR A 42 1.04 12.47 -5.21
C THR A 42 0.30 11.30 -5.86
N HIS A 43 -1.00 11.18 -5.60
CA HIS A 43 -1.83 10.05 -6.03
C HIS A 43 -3.09 10.53 -6.77
N TYR A 44 -4.27 10.19 -6.25
CA TYR A 44 -5.49 10.14 -7.03
C TYR A 44 -6.03 11.49 -7.50
N LEU A 45 -5.84 12.58 -6.74
CA LEU A 45 -6.29 13.90 -7.21
C LEU A 45 -5.57 14.30 -8.52
N SER A 46 -4.32 13.88 -8.70
CA SER A 46 -3.62 14.13 -9.97
C SER A 46 -4.27 13.42 -11.15
N THR A 47 -4.91 12.27 -10.93
CA THR A 47 -5.66 11.58 -11.99
C THR A 47 -6.89 12.37 -12.41
N ASP A 48 -7.61 13.00 -11.46
CA ASP A 48 -8.74 13.87 -11.79
C ASP A 48 -8.28 15.06 -12.66
N PHE A 49 -7.13 15.65 -12.34
CA PHE A 49 -6.55 16.74 -13.13
C PHE A 49 -6.16 16.28 -14.54
N LEU A 50 -5.45 15.16 -14.66
CA LEU A 50 -5.02 14.62 -15.95
C LEU A 50 -6.21 14.24 -16.85
N VAL A 51 -7.24 13.61 -16.29
CA VAL A 51 -8.45 13.22 -17.05
C VAL A 51 -9.28 14.44 -17.44
N ALA A 52 -9.29 15.50 -16.63
CA ALA A 52 -9.91 16.78 -16.99
C ALA A 52 -9.17 17.50 -18.14
N GLY A 53 -7.91 17.13 -18.42
CA GLY A 53 -7.14 17.62 -19.56
C GLY A 53 -5.80 18.28 -19.21
N MET A 54 -5.37 18.27 -17.95
CA MET A 54 -4.08 18.85 -17.54
C MET A 54 -2.92 18.14 -18.24
N GLY A 55 -1.94 18.90 -18.72
CA GLY A 55 -0.70 18.34 -19.25
C GLY A 55 0.21 17.77 -18.16
N VAL A 56 1.00 16.73 -18.48
CA VAL A 56 1.95 16.13 -17.53
C VAL A 56 2.98 17.15 -17.03
N GLU A 57 3.46 18.05 -17.90
CA GLU A 57 4.42 19.10 -17.54
C GLU A 57 3.83 20.11 -16.53
N GLU A 58 2.54 20.42 -16.66
CA GLU A 58 1.81 21.28 -15.73
C GLU A 58 1.66 20.60 -14.37
N LEU A 59 1.33 19.31 -14.35
CA LEU A 59 1.27 18.52 -13.13
C LEU A 59 2.61 18.48 -12.40
N GLU A 60 3.71 18.23 -13.13
CA GLU A 60 5.06 18.23 -12.55
C GLU A 60 5.45 19.62 -12.03
N ARG A 61 5.02 20.69 -12.69
CA ARG A 61 5.19 22.06 -12.19
C ARG A 61 4.43 22.28 -10.87
N LEU A 62 3.23 21.74 -10.70
CA LEU A 62 2.47 21.84 -9.44
C LEU A 62 3.15 21.06 -8.30
N ARG A 63 3.75 19.91 -8.60
CA ARG A 63 4.50 19.07 -7.65
C ARG A 63 5.89 19.63 -7.29
N ASN A 64 6.39 20.61 -8.04
CA ASN A 64 7.71 21.19 -7.76
C ASN A 64 7.63 22.29 -6.69
N SER A 65 8.07 21.98 -5.46
CA SER A 65 8.12 22.94 -4.35
C SER A 65 9.14 24.08 -4.53
N GLU A 66 10.08 24.00 -5.48
CA GLU A 66 11.00 25.10 -5.79
C GLU A 66 10.31 26.25 -6.54
N VAL A 67 9.16 25.97 -7.18
CA VAL A 67 8.35 26.99 -7.84
C VAL A 67 7.54 27.74 -6.78
N PRO A 68 7.54 29.08 -6.75
CA PRO A 68 6.75 29.86 -5.81
C PRO A 68 5.28 29.48 -5.85
N TRP A 69 4.66 29.44 -4.67
CA TRP A 69 3.28 28.99 -4.54
C TRP A 69 2.32 29.86 -5.34
N GLU A 70 2.53 31.17 -5.37
CA GLU A 70 1.72 32.13 -6.13
C GLU A 70 1.63 31.75 -7.62
N SER A 71 2.75 31.29 -8.20
CA SER A 71 2.82 30.86 -9.60
C SER A 71 2.19 29.49 -9.83
N ARG A 72 2.19 28.61 -8.82
CA ARG A 72 1.50 27.31 -8.90
C ARG A 72 0.01 27.43 -8.64
N TRP A 73 -0.41 28.39 -7.83
CA TRP A 73 -1.81 28.60 -7.46
C TRP A 73 -2.69 28.91 -8.68
N GLU A 74 -2.23 29.77 -9.59
CA GLU A 74 -2.99 30.11 -10.80
C GLU A 74 -3.34 28.88 -11.63
N LEU A 75 -2.36 28.01 -11.82
CA LEU A 75 -2.55 26.75 -12.50
C LEU A 75 -3.43 25.80 -11.67
N PHE A 76 -3.14 25.64 -10.37
CA PHE A 76 -3.91 24.75 -9.50
C PHE A 76 -5.39 25.11 -9.43
N GLU A 77 -5.72 26.39 -9.31
CA GLU A 77 -7.09 26.89 -9.12
C GLU A 77 -8.02 26.51 -10.27
N GLU A 78 -7.53 26.58 -11.51
CA GLU A 78 -8.27 26.13 -12.69
C GLU A 78 -8.66 24.66 -12.58
N TRP A 79 -7.68 23.79 -12.33
CA TRP A 79 -7.89 22.35 -12.30
C TRP A 79 -8.63 21.87 -11.05
N TRP A 80 -8.42 22.56 -9.93
CA TRP A 80 -9.20 22.37 -8.72
C TRP A 80 -10.69 22.64 -8.94
N GLY A 81 -11.03 23.61 -9.80
CA GLY A 81 -12.39 23.88 -10.25
C GLY A 81 -13.10 22.64 -10.79
N TYR A 82 -12.40 21.81 -11.55
CA TYR A 82 -12.94 20.57 -12.13
C TYR A 82 -12.97 19.39 -11.15
N ALA A 83 -12.04 19.32 -10.20
CA ALA A 83 -11.86 18.13 -9.36
C ALA A 83 -12.47 18.25 -7.95
N GLN A 84 -12.71 19.45 -7.42
CA GLN A 84 -13.05 19.64 -6.01
C GLN A 84 -14.35 18.95 -5.54
N THR A 85 -15.21 18.52 -6.46
CA THR A 85 -16.45 17.80 -6.18
C THR A 85 -16.37 16.30 -6.43
N THR A 86 -15.24 15.78 -6.96
CA THR A 86 -14.97 14.34 -7.08
C THR A 86 -14.77 13.71 -5.71
N GLY A 87 -14.75 12.38 -5.63
CA GLY A 87 -14.46 11.67 -4.38
C GLY A 87 -13.13 12.10 -3.75
N TYR A 88 -12.06 12.20 -4.55
CA TYR A 88 -10.75 12.61 -4.06
C TYR A 88 -10.70 14.09 -3.69
N GLY A 89 -11.33 14.96 -4.49
CA GLY A 89 -11.47 16.38 -4.17
C GLY A 89 -12.22 16.60 -2.85
N GLN A 90 -13.32 15.88 -2.62
CA GLN A 90 -14.07 15.95 -1.37
C GLN A 90 -13.25 15.51 -0.16
N VAL A 91 -12.47 14.43 -0.27
CA VAL A 91 -11.57 13.98 0.81
C VAL A 91 -10.57 15.08 1.17
N ILE A 92 -9.96 15.74 0.18
CA ILE A 92 -9.03 16.85 0.42
C ILE A 92 -9.75 18.05 1.05
N ARG A 93 -10.94 18.42 0.58
CA ARG A 93 -11.73 19.51 1.19
C ARG A 93 -12.04 19.24 2.66
N LEU A 94 -12.48 18.03 2.98
CA LEU A 94 -12.79 17.62 4.35
C LEU A 94 -11.53 17.66 5.21
N ALA A 95 -10.40 17.14 4.74
CA ALA A 95 -9.14 17.21 5.48
C ALA A 95 -8.68 18.66 5.72
N ILE A 96 -8.78 19.54 4.71
CA ILE A 96 -8.43 20.96 4.83
C ILE A 96 -9.28 21.66 5.89
N ARG A 97 -10.59 21.42 5.88
CA ARG A 97 -11.52 21.99 6.87
C ARG A 97 -11.30 21.39 8.25
N ASP A 98 -11.34 20.07 8.36
CA ASP A 98 -11.42 19.37 9.64
C ASP A 98 -10.05 19.23 10.31
N LEU A 99 -8.93 19.26 9.59
CA LEU A 99 -7.62 19.23 10.23
C LEU A 99 -7.04 20.63 10.40
N TYR A 100 -7.28 21.54 9.45
CA TYR A 100 -6.57 22.82 9.40
C TYR A 100 -7.49 24.05 9.54
N GLY A 101 -8.79 23.87 9.68
CA GLY A 101 -9.74 24.96 9.95
C GLY A 101 -9.97 25.91 8.77
N VAL A 102 -9.68 25.46 7.55
CA VAL A 102 -9.88 26.24 6.32
C VAL A 102 -11.13 25.74 5.60
N GLU A 103 -12.22 26.50 5.67
CA GLU A 103 -13.52 26.08 5.13
C GLU A 103 -13.54 25.90 3.60
N GLU A 104 -12.80 26.77 2.90
CA GLU A 104 -12.71 26.77 1.45
C GLU A 104 -11.28 27.07 1.02
N LEU A 105 -10.77 26.32 0.04
CA LEU A 105 -9.47 26.55 -0.54
C LEU A 105 -9.58 27.54 -1.72
N SER A 106 -8.92 28.68 -1.59
CA SER A 106 -8.98 29.81 -2.51
C SER A 106 -7.66 30.59 -2.48
N ARG A 107 -7.48 31.55 -3.39
CA ARG A 107 -6.32 32.45 -3.40
C ARG A 107 -6.10 33.17 -2.05
N ASN A 108 -7.19 33.47 -1.36
CA ASN A 108 -7.15 34.22 -0.10
C ASN A 108 -6.96 33.32 1.13
N SER A 109 -7.18 32.01 1.00
CA SER A 109 -7.19 31.07 2.13
C SER A 109 -6.05 30.06 2.08
N TYR A 110 -5.44 29.77 0.92
CA TYR A 110 -4.28 28.88 0.88
C TYR A 110 -3.13 29.35 1.79
N PRO A 111 -2.83 30.66 2.00
CA PRO A 111 -1.73 31.04 2.89
C PRO A 111 -1.97 30.58 4.33
N LYS A 112 -3.24 30.59 4.77
CA LYS A 112 -3.64 30.07 6.08
C LYS A 112 -3.49 28.55 6.16
N LEU A 113 -3.78 27.84 5.06
CA LEU A 113 -3.55 26.39 4.98
C LEU A 113 -2.06 26.07 5.12
N LEU A 114 -1.19 26.77 4.38
CA LEU A 114 0.26 26.59 4.48
C LEU A 114 0.75 26.77 5.92
N GLU A 115 0.33 27.85 6.57
CA GLU A 115 0.69 28.14 7.97
C GLU A 115 0.15 27.07 8.93
N ALA A 116 -1.10 26.62 8.74
CA ALA A 116 -1.73 25.62 9.60
C ALA A 116 -1.07 24.24 9.46
N MET A 117 -0.72 23.82 8.24
CA MET A 117 -0.01 22.56 7.98
C MET A 117 1.38 22.58 8.58
N GLU A 118 2.13 23.68 8.43
CA GLU A 118 3.45 23.83 9.04
C GLU A 118 3.39 23.77 10.57
N LYS A 119 2.41 24.45 11.19
CA LYS A 119 2.21 24.42 12.64
C LYS A 119 1.80 23.05 13.17
N ALA A 120 1.05 22.29 12.36
CA ALA A 120 0.60 20.95 12.72
C ALA A 120 1.71 19.90 12.57
N ALA A 121 2.72 20.15 11.73
CA ALA A 121 3.85 19.25 11.47
C ALA A 121 4.83 19.16 12.65
N ARG A 122 4.40 18.50 13.72
CA ARG A 122 5.18 18.27 14.94
C ARG A 122 4.97 16.86 15.49
N PRO A 123 5.86 16.35 16.36
CA PRO A 123 5.70 15.03 16.96
C PRO A 123 4.31 14.83 17.59
N GLY A 124 3.71 13.66 17.35
CA GLY A 124 2.33 13.36 17.72
C GLY A 124 1.30 13.70 16.65
N PHE A 125 1.73 14.12 15.45
CA PHE A 125 0.87 14.38 14.30
C PHE A 125 -0.07 13.21 13.98
N TYR A 126 0.43 11.98 13.90
CA TYR A 126 -0.43 10.83 13.59
C TYR A 126 -1.41 10.49 14.71
N ARG A 127 -1.06 10.71 15.98
CA ARG A 127 -2.00 10.53 17.08
C ARG A 127 -3.15 11.54 16.99
N TRP A 128 -2.82 12.79 16.68
CA TRP A 128 -3.80 13.83 16.45
C TRP A 128 -4.70 13.52 15.26
N VAL A 129 -4.14 13.19 14.09
CA VAL A 129 -4.93 12.89 12.87
C VAL A 129 -5.74 11.62 13.03
N LEU A 130 -5.10 10.49 13.35
CA LEU A 130 -5.74 9.17 13.31
C LEU A 130 -6.67 8.95 14.49
N ARG A 131 -6.21 9.19 15.74
CA ARG A 131 -7.04 8.97 16.93
C ARG A 131 -7.95 10.13 17.25
N GLU A 132 -7.39 11.34 17.44
CA GLU A 132 -8.17 12.45 18.00
C GLU A 132 -9.17 13.04 17.00
N ARG A 133 -8.79 13.17 15.71
CA ARG A 133 -9.68 13.66 14.65
C ARG A 133 -10.41 12.53 13.94
N GLY A 134 -9.74 11.40 13.69
CA GLY A 134 -10.27 10.30 12.89
C GLY A 134 -10.99 9.19 13.66
N GLY A 135 -10.84 9.09 14.99
CA GLY A 135 -11.41 7.99 15.77
C GLY A 135 -10.83 6.60 15.45
N ILE A 136 -9.67 6.55 14.77
CA ILE A 136 -8.98 5.33 14.35
C ILE A 136 -8.08 4.85 15.48
N GLU A 137 -8.41 3.70 16.04
CA GLU A 137 -7.70 3.10 17.16
C GLU A 137 -6.39 2.41 16.71
N LYS A 138 -6.43 1.70 15.58
CA LYS A 138 -5.28 0.99 15.03
C LYS A 138 -5.33 0.98 13.52
N CYS A 139 -4.18 1.15 12.90
CA CYS A 139 -3.94 0.96 11.47
C CYS A 139 -3.11 -0.31 11.24
N ILE A 140 -3.56 -1.14 10.31
CA ILE A 140 -2.83 -2.33 9.85
C ILE A 140 -1.94 -1.92 8.68
N LEU A 141 -0.64 -1.82 8.94
CA LEU A 141 0.36 -1.40 7.97
C LEU A 141 0.73 -2.52 7.01
N ASP A 142 0.57 -2.25 5.72
CA ASP A 142 1.05 -3.09 4.64
C ASP A 142 2.54 -2.84 4.34
N ARG A 143 3.36 -2.97 5.38
CA ARG A 143 4.83 -2.81 5.32
C ARG A 143 5.52 -3.82 6.24
N GLY A 144 6.55 -4.48 5.71
CA GLY A 144 7.27 -5.54 6.41
C GLY A 144 8.16 -5.08 7.58
N VAL A 145 8.47 -3.78 7.71
CA VAL A 145 9.34 -3.24 8.77
C VAL A 145 8.64 -2.09 9.49
N VAL A 146 8.47 -2.23 10.81
CA VAL A 146 7.76 -1.26 11.66
C VAL A 146 8.58 -0.78 12.87
N ARG A 147 9.91 -0.70 12.73
CA ARG A 147 10.77 -0.28 13.86
C ARG A 147 10.53 1.17 14.29
N ASP A 148 10.23 2.04 13.32
CA ASP A 148 10.12 3.49 13.55
C ASP A 148 8.66 3.97 13.67
N TYR A 149 7.70 3.05 13.82
CA TYR A 149 6.27 3.37 13.95
C TYR A 149 5.81 3.32 15.41
N ASP A 150 4.85 4.19 15.75
CA ASP A 150 4.13 4.14 17.02
C ASP A 150 3.32 2.84 17.11
N ARG A 151 3.75 1.92 18.00
CA ARG A 151 3.11 0.61 18.20
C ARG A 151 1.71 0.72 18.81
N ASP A 152 1.35 1.86 19.40
CA ASP A 152 -0.02 2.10 19.89
C ASP A 152 -0.98 2.31 18.72
N LEU A 153 -0.51 2.94 17.64
CA LEU A 153 -1.30 3.27 16.45
C LEU A 153 -1.18 2.23 15.34
N PHE A 154 -0.05 1.56 15.22
CA PHE A 154 0.26 0.73 14.05
C PHE A 154 0.60 -0.71 14.41
N VAL A 155 0.10 -1.65 13.60
CA VAL A 155 0.48 -3.07 13.61
C VAL A 155 0.79 -3.54 12.20
N PRO A 156 1.81 -4.38 11.97
CA PRO A 156 2.20 -4.76 10.61
C PRO A 156 1.51 -6.03 10.13
N VAL A 157 1.29 -6.13 8.82
CA VAL A 157 1.15 -7.39 8.10
C VAL A 157 2.41 -7.70 7.30
N ILE A 158 2.67 -8.98 7.05
CA ILE A 158 3.76 -9.41 6.18
C ILE A 158 3.25 -9.64 4.77
N ARG A 159 3.91 -9.05 3.77
CA ARG A 159 3.69 -9.38 2.37
C ARG A 159 4.50 -10.60 1.95
N LEU A 160 3.80 -11.54 1.31
CA LEU A 160 4.38 -12.82 0.85
C LEU A 160 4.21 -13.02 -0.66
N ASP A 161 4.02 -11.95 -1.41
CA ASP A 161 3.90 -11.96 -2.87
C ASP A 161 5.05 -12.73 -3.53
N ASP A 162 6.27 -12.47 -3.08
CA ASP A 162 7.51 -13.05 -3.60
C ASP A 162 7.74 -14.52 -3.24
N LEU A 163 7.01 -15.03 -2.23
CA LEU A 163 7.01 -16.44 -1.86
C LEU A 163 6.09 -17.27 -2.75
N ILE A 164 5.06 -16.64 -3.34
CA ILE A 164 4.03 -17.32 -4.13
C ILE A 164 4.26 -17.06 -5.62
N GLY A 165 4.39 -15.80 -6.04
CA GLY A 165 4.45 -15.33 -7.43
C GLY A 165 5.77 -15.60 -8.16
N ILE A 166 6.40 -16.74 -7.90
CA ILE A 166 7.67 -17.09 -8.52
C ILE A 166 7.44 -17.41 -10.00
N SER A 167 8.03 -16.59 -10.88
CA SER A 167 7.88 -16.73 -12.34
C SER A 167 9.21 -16.75 -13.09
N THR A 168 10.34 -16.51 -12.41
CA THR A 168 11.66 -16.38 -13.05
C THR A 168 12.79 -16.99 -12.21
N ARG A 169 13.91 -17.35 -12.85
CA ARG A 169 15.15 -17.77 -12.15
C ARG A 169 15.64 -16.71 -11.17
N ALA A 170 15.52 -15.43 -11.54
CA ALA A 170 15.88 -14.32 -10.66
C ALA A 170 14.97 -14.27 -9.42
N GLY A 171 13.66 -14.46 -9.60
CA GLY A 171 12.70 -14.61 -8.50
C GLY A 171 13.04 -15.78 -7.58
N LEU A 172 13.34 -16.95 -8.15
CA LEU A 172 13.74 -18.12 -7.38
C LEU A 172 15.04 -17.89 -6.59
N ARG A 173 16.04 -17.20 -7.17
CA ARG A 173 17.27 -16.83 -6.43
C ARG A 173 16.98 -15.93 -5.24
N ARG A 174 16.16 -14.88 -5.43
CA ARG A 174 15.73 -14.01 -4.32
C ARG A 174 14.99 -14.79 -3.24
N LEU A 175 14.18 -15.77 -3.63
CA LEU A 175 13.53 -16.66 -2.68
C LEU A 175 14.55 -17.50 -1.90
N CYS A 176 15.53 -18.14 -2.57
CA CYS A 176 16.58 -18.90 -1.89
C CYS A 176 17.35 -18.05 -0.87
N GLU A 177 17.66 -16.79 -1.22
CA GLU A 177 18.30 -15.82 -0.32
C GLU A 177 17.40 -15.52 0.89
N LYS A 178 16.11 -15.23 0.65
CA LYS A 178 15.11 -14.94 1.68
C LYS A 178 14.89 -16.11 2.64
N LEU A 179 14.91 -17.34 2.13
CA LEU A 179 14.74 -18.57 2.90
C LEU A 179 16.06 -19.06 3.53
N HIS A 180 17.21 -18.45 3.19
CA HIS A 180 18.55 -18.94 3.52
C HIS A 180 18.73 -20.43 3.18
N LYS A 181 18.21 -20.86 2.02
CA LYS A 181 18.18 -22.27 1.61
C LYS A 181 18.28 -22.41 0.09
N SER A 182 19.14 -23.32 -0.38
CA SER A 182 19.16 -23.72 -1.78
C SER A 182 17.95 -24.59 -2.09
N ILE A 183 17.31 -24.33 -3.24
CA ILE A 183 16.11 -25.05 -3.68
C ILE A 183 16.45 -25.80 -4.97
N HIS A 184 16.48 -27.13 -4.89
CA HIS A 184 16.66 -28.06 -6.00
C HIS A 184 15.49 -29.06 -6.13
N SER A 185 14.61 -29.11 -5.13
CA SER A 185 13.42 -29.95 -5.11
C SER A 185 12.22 -29.23 -4.49
N ILE A 186 11.03 -29.78 -4.72
CA ILE A 186 9.80 -29.28 -4.10
C ILE A 186 9.83 -29.49 -2.57
N ASP A 187 10.43 -30.56 -2.08
CA ASP A 187 10.63 -30.81 -0.63
C ASP A 187 11.47 -29.72 0.03
N GLU A 188 12.55 -29.30 -0.62
CA GLU A 188 13.41 -28.25 -0.11
C GLU A 188 12.70 -26.90 -0.06
N LEU A 189 11.93 -26.58 -1.13
CA LEU A 189 11.09 -25.40 -1.21
C LEU A 189 10.03 -25.40 -0.11
N GLU A 190 9.25 -26.46 0.03
CA GLU A 190 8.23 -26.60 1.08
C GLU A 190 8.84 -26.39 2.47
N SER A 191 9.91 -27.12 2.79
CA SER A 191 10.54 -27.03 4.10
C SER A 191 11.08 -25.62 4.38
N GLY A 192 11.66 -24.95 3.38
CA GLY A 192 12.11 -23.56 3.51
C GLY A 192 10.94 -22.60 3.72
N PHE A 193 9.88 -22.75 2.92
CA PHE A 193 8.66 -21.97 2.99
C PHE A 193 8.01 -22.07 4.36
N ARG A 194 7.70 -23.29 4.83
CA ARG A 194 7.07 -23.54 6.13
C ARG A 194 7.87 -22.92 7.27
N LYS A 195 9.19 -23.12 7.26
CA LYS A 195 10.08 -22.56 8.28
C LYS A 195 10.01 -21.03 8.28
N TYR A 196 10.11 -20.40 7.10
CA TYR A 196 10.03 -18.95 6.99
C TYR A 196 8.71 -18.39 7.53
N ILE A 197 7.58 -19.00 7.16
CA ILE A 197 6.25 -18.60 7.65
C ILE A 197 6.18 -18.69 9.19
N ARG A 198 6.53 -19.84 9.76
CA ARG A 198 6.48 -20.08 11.21
C ARG A 198 7.42 -19.18 12.01
N ASP A 199 8.59 -18.86 11.45
CA ASP A 199 9.57 -18.00 12.11
C ASP A 199 9.15 -16.53 12.07
N ARG A 200 8.61 -16.06 10.93
CA ARG A 200 8.34 -14.63 10.71
C ARG A 200 6.99 -14.18 11.24
N LEU A 201 5.93 -15.00 11.14
CA LEU A 201 4.56 -14.57 11.46
C LEU A 201 4.37 -14.11 12.90
N LYS A 202 5.22 -14.56 13.82
CA LYS A 202 5.19 -14.14 15.24
C LYS A 202 5.32 -12.62 15.43
N GLU A 203 5.85 -11.90 14.44
CA GLU A 203 6.04 -10.45 14.47
C GLU A 203 4.89 -9.65 13.81
N TYR A 204 3.90 -10.33 13.21
CA TYR A 204 2.86 -9.71 12.38
C TYR A 204 1.46 -10.12 12.82
N VAL A 205 0.47 -9.25 12.57
CA VAL A 205 -0.95 -9.54 12.89
C VAL A 205 -1.69 -10.23 11.74
N GLY A 206 -1.02 -10.44 10.61
CA GLY A 206 -1.61 -11.09 9.45
C GLY A 206 -0.70 -11.11 8.23
N VAL A 207 -1.23 -11.66 7.15
CA VAL A 207 -0.56 -11.84 5.86
C VAL A 207 -1.27 -11.04 4.77
N LYS A 208 -0.49 -10.47 3.87
CA LYS A 208 -0.97 -9.85 2.64
C LYS A 208 -0.41 -10.57 1.41
N VAL A 209 -1.30 -10.82 0.45
CA VAL A 209 -0.96 -11.23 -0.91
C VAL A 209 -1.67 -10.29 -1.87
N GLY A 210 -0.90 -9.48 -2.60
CA GLY A 210 -1.30 -8.50 -3.59
C GLY A 210 -1.12 -8.96 -5.05
N LEU A 211 -1.14 -10.27 -5.31
CA LEU A 211 -0.95 -10.84 -6.65
C LEU A 211 -2.11 -10.61 -7.64
N ALA A 212 -3.18 -9.92 -7.23
CA ALA A 212 -4.35 -9.63 -8.07
C ALA A 212 -4.02 -8.84 -9.34
N TYR A 213 -2.93 -8.08 -9.33
CA TYR A 213 -2.47 -7.28 -10.48
C TYR A 213 -1.57 -8.06 -11.44
N GLU A 214 -1.10 -9.23 -11.05
CA GLU A 214 -0.13 -10.04 -11.80
C GLU A 214 -0.75 -11.31 -12.38
N ARG A 215 -1.84 -11.80 -11.77
CA ARG A 215 -2.49 -13.05 -12.14
C ARG A 215 -3.94 -13.11 -11.69
N THR A 216 -4.65 -14.12 -12.19
CA THR A 216 -5.97 -14.49 -11.65
C THR A 216 -5.89 -14.83 -10.16
N LEU A 217 -6.91 -14.39 -9.41
CA LEU A 217 -7.12 -14.75 -8.01
C LEU A 217 -7.66 -16.18 -7.82
N TYR A 218 -7.91 -16.90 -8.91
CA TYR A 218 -8.26 -18.30 -8.87
C TYR A 218 -7.00 -19.17 -8.72
N PHE A 219 -6.73 -19.60 -7.48
CA PHE A 219 -5.67 -20.56 -7.13
C PHE A 219 -6.27 -21.96 -7.06
N GLU A 220 -5.99 -22.79 -8.05
CA GLU A 220 -6.52 -24.15 -8.15
C GLU A 220 -5.92 -25.05 -7.08
N ASP A 221 -6.69 -26.02 -6.60
CA ASP A 221 -6.14 -27.09 -5.76
C ASP A 221 -5.43 -28.08 -6.68
N VAL A 222 -4.12 -27.89 -6.84
CA VAL A 222 -3.28 -28.66 -7.77
C VAL A 222 -2.55 -29.77 -7.04
N GLU A 223 -2.33 -30.87 -7.76
CA GLU A 223 -1.54 -31.98 -7.25
C GLU A 223 -0.08 -31.55 -7.07
N ARG A 224 0.55 -32.04 -6.00
CA ARG A 224 1.96 -31.72 -5.68
C ARG A 224 2.92 -32.02 -6.84
N CYS A 225 2.65 -33.08 -7.61
CA CYS A 225 3.48 -33.46 -8.75
C CYS A 225 3.44 -32.42 -9.89
N GLU A 226 2.39 -31.61 -10.00
CA GLU A 226 2.26 -30.55 -11.00
C GLU A 226 3.10 -29.34 -10.60
N ALA A 227 3.05 -28.96 -9.33
CA ALA A 227 3.93 -27.95 -8.76
C ALA A 227 5.41 -28.34 -8.90
N GLU A 228 5.75 -29.62 -8.66
CA GLU A 228 7.11 -30.13 -8.86
C GLU A 228 7.55 -30.05 -10.33
N ARG A 229 6.67 -30.39 -11.28
CA ARG A 229 6.95 -30.23 -12.72
C ARG A 229 7.21 -28.77 -13.07
N ALA A 230 6.38 -27.85 -12.61
CA ALA A 230 6.55 -26.40 -12.81
C ALA A 230 7.87 -25.89 -12.20
N LEU A 231 8.23 -26.32 -10.99
CA LEU A 231 9.52 -25.99 -10.37
C LEU A 231 10.70 -26.53 -11.21
N LYS A 232 10.61 -27.75 -11.74
CA LYS A 232 11.65 -28.31 -12.62
C LYS A 232 11.82 -27.50 -13.90
N LEU A 233 10.73 -27.07 -14.55
CA LEU A 233 10.80 -26.16 -15.70
C LEU A 233 11.52 -24.86 -15.33
N LEU A 234 11.17 -24.28 -14.18
CA LEU A 234 11.81 -23.09 -13.66
C LEU A 234 13.30 -23.30 -13.35
N LEU A 235 13.70 -24.47 -12.83
CA LEU A 235 15.10 -24.82 -12.54
C LEU A 235 15.92 -25.07 -13.81
N CYS A 236 15.33 -25.74 -14.80
CA CYS A 236 15.97 -26.15 -16.05
C CYS A 236 16.02 -25.06 -17.13
N GLY A 237 15.20 -24.01 -17.03
CA GLY A 237 15.10 -22.91 -18.02
C GLY A 237 16.35 -22.05 -18.20
N ASN A 238 17.55 -22.55 -17.86
CA ASN A 238 18.81 -21.89 -18.19
C ASN A 238 20.03 -22.85 -18.16
N LEU A 239 19.84 -24.15 -18.39
CA LEU A 239 20.97 -25.06 -18.60
C LEU A 239 21.47 -24.92 -20.04
N GLU A 240 22.38 -23.96 -20.20
CA GLU A 240 23.42 -23.83 -21.22
C GLU A 240 23.07 -23.55 -22.70
N ALA A 241 21.86 -23.78 -23.24
CA ALA A 241 21.65 -23.51 -24.69
C ALA A 241 20.21 -23.46 -25.23
N ARG A 242 19.15 -23.09 -24.48
CA ARG A 242 17.78 -23.12 -25.04
C ARG A 242 16.92 -21.89 -24.77
N GLU A 243 16.32 -21.37 -25.85
CA GLU A 243 15.44 -20.20 -26.01
C GLU A 243 14.10 -20.28 -25.23
N TYR A 244 13.96 -21.20 -24.28
CA TYR A 244 12.68 -21.49 -23.65
C TYR A 244 12.63 -20.94 -22.23
N THR A 245 11.77 -19.93 -22.06
CA THR A 245 11.36 -19.41 -20.76
C THR A 245 9.93 -19.90 -20.51
N PRO A 246 9.67 -20.63 -19.41
CA PRO A 246 8.33 -21.14 -19.13
C PRO A 246 7.34 -19.99 -18.98
N GLY A 247 6.19 -20.11 -19.61
CA GLY A 247 5.12 -19.12 -19.58
C GLY A 247 4.31 -19.17 -18.27
N PHE A 248 3.39 -18.22 -18.12
CA PHE A 248 2.51 -18.14 -16.94
C PHE A 248 1.75 -19.45 -16.68
N GLU A 249 1.10 -20.02 -17.69
CA GLU A 249 0.32 -21.26 -17.56
C GLU A 249 1.17 -22.45 -17.07
N GLU A 250 2.44 -22.50 -17.45
CA GLU A 250 3.35 -23.59 -17.07
C GLU A 250 3.87 -23.43 -15.64
N LEU A 251 3.90 -22.21 -15.12
CA LEU A 251 4.33 -21.89 -13.75
C LEU A 251 3.17 -21.71 -12.78
N LYS A 252 1.95 -21.46 -13.28
CA LYS A 252 0.73 -21.28 -12.47
C LYS A 252 0.53 -22.41 -11.46
N PRO A 253 0.72 -23.71 -11.79
CA PRO A 253 0.59 -24.78 -10.79
C PRO A 253 1.53 -24.63 -9.59
N LEU A 254 2.76 -24.14 -9.77
CA LEU A 254 3.67 -23.90 -8.65
C LEU A 254 3.11 -22.80 -7.72
N GLN A 255 2.64 -21.71 -8.30
CA GLN A 255 2.12 -20.57 -7.53
C GLN A 255 0.81 -20.95 -6.80
N ASP A 256 -0.06 -21.73 -7.45
CA ASP A 256 -1.30 -22.25 -6.87
C ASP A 256 -1.01 -23.14 -5.67
N TYR A 257 -0.10 -24.09 -5.85
CA TYR A 257 0.35 -24.96 -4.78
C TYR A 257 0.93 -24.20 -3.59
N LEU A 258 1.75 -23.16 -3.84
CA LEU A 258 2.37 -22.36 -2.79
C LEU A 258 1.35 -21.49 -2.03
N MET A 259 0.30 -21.01 -2.69
CA MET A 259 -0.82 -20.36 -2.02
C MET A 259 -1.56 -21.33 -1.09
N HIS A 260 -1.91 -22.52 -1.57
CA HIS A 260 -2.56 -23.54 -0.73
C HIS A 260 -1.65 -24.02 0.41
N LEU A 261 -0.34 -24.11 0.18
CA LEU A 261 0.63 -24.39 1.22
C LEU A 261 0.63 -23.28 2.28
N LEU A 262 0.64 -22.01 1.88
CA LEU A 262 0.52 -20.89 2.82
C LEU A 262 -0.76 -21.00 3.67
N LEU A 263 -1.91 -21.23 3.03
CA LEU A 263 -3.18 -21.33 3.74
C LEU A 263 -3.19 -22.46 4.78
N ARG A 264 -2.64 -23.64 4.45
CA ARG A 264 -2.48 -24.74 5.40
C ARG A 264 -1.58 -24.37 6.59
N GLU A 265 -0.45 -23.70 6.32
CA GLU A 265 0.44 -23.26 7.39
C GLU A 265 -0.20 -22.19 8.28
N LEU A 266 -1.03 -21.31 7.72
CA LEU A 266 -1.79 -20.32 8.49
C LEU A 266 -2.85 -20.99 9.36
N GLU A 267 -3.59 -21.96 8.81
CA GLU A 267 -4.58 -22.73 9.58
C GLU A 267 -3.95 -23.47 10.77
N GLU A 268 -2.74 -24.04 10.60
CA GLU A 268 -2.00 -24.69 11.69
C GLU A 268 -1.55 -23.72 12.80
N LEU A 269 -1.33 -22.45 12.46
CA LEU A 269 -0.83 -21.44 13.40
C LEU A 269 -1.93 -20.74 14.20
N GLY A 270 -3.18 -20.81 13.72
CA GLY A 270 -4.34 -20.09 14.29
C GLY A 270 -4.35 -18.61 13.95
#